data_AF-A0A3B6BZX2-F1
#
_entry.id   AF-A0A3B6BZX2-F1
#
_cell.length_a   1.000
_cell.length_b   1.000
_cell.length_c   1.000
_cell.angle_alpha   90.00
_cell.angle_beta   90.00
_cell.angle_gamma   90.00
#
_symmetry.space_group_name_H-M   'P 1'
#
loop_
_entity.id
_entity.type
_entity.pdbx_description
1 polymer ?
#
loop_
_entity_poly.entity_id
_entity_poly.type
_entity_poly.pdbx_seq_one_letter_code
_entity_poly.pdbx_strand_id
1 'polypeptide(L)'
;MDLQLHLIETITNDFSEYQKVGSGGYGDVYKAVYKGEEIAVKKLHPLQGLDDKQFHSELLNLTKVSHKNVVRLIGYCYESRHKYVKNNGETIWAKSMERVLCFEYMQGGSLEKHIADESCELDWPTCYNIIRGTCEGLNHLHSAPDNPIFHLDLKPANILLDKSMTPKIADLGLSRVFASSETHQTEIVKGTHGYMPPEYVAHRRISKKFDVFSLGVIIIKMVAGNTDYSDMPPKEFIKLARENWTKRLQAMPDSYSSHEVDILRVTKCVEIALRCVDKDRDKRPCIKDIVQELEELEAEIQKMLQTSDLSENLTVQRSRGTNILSVDPTLEMRFLFEPRKEVSCCLQLTNKTDDFIAFNVNINRPKYHTRPSRGTMPPCSKRYIAITLRAQAVAPLNMQCHDMLLVQSIRINQELASDPDKIDYQELFEVVVEDDVVKLPIVYVTAEQ
;
A
#
# COMPACT_ATOMS: atom_id res chain seq x y z
N MET A 1 -28.60 15.33 11.57
CA MET A 1 -29.23 16.23 12.56
C MET A 1 -29.67 17.49 11.82
N ASP A 2 -30.90 17.95 12.01
CA ASP A 2 -31.33 19.25 11.49
C ASP A 2 -30.73 20.36 12.38
N LEU A 3 -30.02 21.31 11.76
CA LEU A 3 -29.32 22.40 12.42
C LEU A 3 -29.94 23.72 11.96
N GLN A 4 -30.29 24.57 12.93
CA GLN A 4 -30.82 25.90 12.64
C GLN A 4 -29.77 26.76 11.93
N LEU A 5 -30.20 27.55 10.94
CA LEU A 5 -29.29 28.41 10.18
C LEU A 5 -28.52 29.38 11.10
N HIS A 6 -29.20 29.97 12.10
CA HIS A 6 -28.58 30.90 13.05
C HIS A 6 -27.41 30.29 13.82
N LEU A 7 -27.52 29.01 14.19
CA LEU A 7 -26.42 28.28 14.83
C LEU A 7 -25.23 28.14 13.87
N ILE A 8 -25.48 27.81 12.61
CA ILE A 8 -24.45 27.67 11.57
C ILE A 8 -23.78 29.02 11.30
N GLU A 9 -24.55 30.09 11.15
CA GLU A 9 -24.06 31.46 11.00
C GLU A 9 -23.14 31.83 12.17
N THR A 10 -23.55 31.53 13.41
CA THR A 10 -22.74 31.80 14.62
C THR A 10 -21.40 31.05 14.61
N ILE A 11 -21.39 29.74 14.36
CA ILE A 11 -20.14 28.94 14.42
C ILE A 11 -19.21 29.20 13.22
N THR A 12 -19.72 29.79 12.15
CA THR A 12 -18.96 30.19 10.94
C THR A 12 -18.70 31.70 10.87
N ASN A 13 -19.00 32.45 11.94
CA ASN A 13 -18.86 33.91 11.99
C ASN A 13 -19.46 34.58 10.74
N ASP A 14 -20.73 34.25 10.46
CA ASP A 14 -21.48 34.66 9.28
C ASP A 14 -20.82 34.23 7.95
N PHE A 15 -20.33 32.99 7.88
CA PHE A 15 -19.61 32.45 6.73
C PHE A 15 -18.39 33.31 6.34
N SER A 16 -17.60 33.70 7.35
CA SER A 16 -16.43 34.55 7.19
C SER A 16 -15.42 33.95 6.21
N GLU A 17 -14.86 34.78 5.33
CA GLU A 17 -13.77 34.37 4.43
C GLU A 17 -12.53 33.88 5.19
N TYR A 18 -12.31 34.33 6.43
CA TYR A 18 -11.22 33.82 7.28
C TYR A 18 -11.39 32.35 7.67
N GLN A 19 -12.62 31.84 7.70
CA GLN A 19 -12.92 30.43 8.00
C GLN A 19 -13.10 29.59 6.73
N LYS A 20 -13.00 30.19 5.54
CA LYS A 20 -13.15 29.49 4.27
C LYS A 20 -11.95 28.60 4.01
N VAL A 21 -12.21 27.32 3.76
CA VAL A 21 -11.17 26.30 3.48
C VAL A 21 -11.19 25.79 2.04
N GLY A 22 -12.26 26.07 1.31
CA GLY A 22 -12.37 25.71 -0.10
C GLY A 22 -13.59 26.31 -0.78
N SER A 23 -13.54 26.36 -2.10
CA SER A 23 -14.65 26.74 -2.96
C SER A 23 -14.72 25.73 -4.10
N GLY A 24 -15.92 25.21 -4.37
CA GLY A 24 -16.17 24.27 -5.46
C GLY A 24 -17.34 24.71 -6.32
N GLY A 25 -17.59 23.99 -7.42
CA GLY A 25 -18.66 24.33 -8.37
C GLY A 25 -20.09 24.26 -7.80
N TYR A 26 -20.25 23.71 -6.59
CA TYR A 26 -21.56 23.55 -5.94
C TYR A 26 -21.71 24.35 -4.65
N GLY A 27 -20.65 25.00 -4.16
CA GLY A 27 -20.68 25.65 -2.86
C GLY A 27 -19.31 25.97 -2.28
N ASP A 28 -19.35 26.75 -1.20
CA ASP A 28 -18.20 27.15 -0.41
C ASP A 28 -18.12 26.30 0.86
N VAL A 29 -16.91 25.96 1.29
CA VAL A 29 -16.65 25.14 2.49
C VAL A 29 -15.93 25.98 3.54
N TYR A 30 -16.46 25.97 4.76
CA TYR A 30 -15.95 26.71 5.91
C TYR A 30 -15.58 25.75 7.04
N LYS A 31 -14.50 26.05 7.75
CA LYS A 31 -14.12 25.33 8.98
C LYS A 31 -14.79 25.99 10.18
N ALA A 32 -15.45 25.18 11.00
CA ALA A 32 -16.10 25.63 12.22
C ALA A 32 -15.85 24.63 13.37
N VAL A 33 -16.24 25.03 14.59
CA VAL A 33 -16.23 24.14 15.76
C VAL A 33 -17.67 24.00 16.26
N TYR A 34 -18.14 22.75 16.40
CA TYR A 34 -19.47 22.45 16.90
C TYR A 34 -19.39 21.39 17.98
N LYS A 35 -19.88 21.72 19.19
CA LYS A 35 -19.81 20.86 20.38
C LYS A 35 -18.40 20.35 20.71
N GLY A 36 -17.40 21.20 20.49
CA GLY A 36 -15.99 20.87 20.75
C GLY A 36 -15.27 20.14 19.61
N GLU A 37 -15.99 19.77 18.53
CA GLU A 37 -15.43 19.04 17.39
C GLU A 37 -15.25 19.97 16.18
N GLU A 38 -14.15 19.80 15.43
CA GLU A 38 -13.96 20.49 14.16
C GLU A 38 -14.90 19.92 13.09
N ILE A 39 -15.59 20.81 12.37
CA ILE A 39 -16.52 20.45 11.30
C ILE A 39 -16.22 21.22 10.01
N ALA A 40 -16.59 20.63 8.88
CA ALA A 40 -16.64 21.27 7.58
C ALA A 40 -18.08 21.66 7.24
N VAL A 41 -18.34 22.95 7.08
CA VAL A 41 -19.65 23.51 6.74
C VAL A 41 -19.65 23.88 5.26
N LYS A 42 -20.34 23.09 4.44
CA LYS A 42 -20.51 23.32 3.01
C LYS A 42 -21.82 24.07 2.75
N LYS A 43 -21.72 25.35 2.39
CA LYS A 43 -22.85 26.18 1.96
C LYS A 43 -23.02 26.04 0.46
N LEU A 44 -24.15 25.49 0.02
CA LEU A 44 -24.40 25.29 -1.40
C LEU A 44 -24.76 26.62 -2.09
N HIS A 45 -24.29 26.80 -3.31
CA HIS A 45 -24.68 27.94 -4.13
C HIS A 45 -26.17 27.87 -4.49
N PRO A 46 -26.84 29.01 -4.77
CA PRO A 46 -28.21 29.00 -5.26
C PRO A 46 -28.29 28.24 -6.59
N LEU A 47 -29.08 27.17 -6.63
CA LEU A 47 -29.24 26.31 -7.80
C LEU A 47 -30.62 26.55 -8.40
N GLN A 48 -30.65 27.19 -9.58
CA GLN A 48 -31.89 27.38 -10.33
C GLN A 48 -32.37 26.03 -10.90
N GLY A 49 -33.68 25.75 -10.81
CA GLY A 49 -34.30 24.56 -11.40
C GLY A 49 -34.14 23.25 -10.62
N LEU A 50 -33.61 23.31 -9.40
CA LEU A 50 -33.46 22.12 -8.55
C LEU A 50 -34.77 21.79 -7.83
N ASP A 51 -35.26 20.55 -7.97
CA ASP A 51 -36.42 20.11 -7.18
C ASP A 51 -36.03 19.94 -5.71
N ASP A 52 -36.63 20.78 -4.88
CA ASP A 52 -36.48 20.79 -3.43
C ASP A 52 -36.84 19.45 -2.79
N LYS A 53 -37.81 18.72 -3.35
CA LYS A 53 -38.18 17.38 -2.87
C LYS A 53 -37.09 16.35 -3.19
N GLN A 54 -36.55 16.39 -4.39
CA GLN A 54 -35.44 15.53 -4.81
C GLN A 54 -34.19 15.79 -3.96
N PHE A 55 -33.84 17.06 -3.70
CA PHE A 55 -32.74 17.42 -2.82
C PHE A 55 -32.94 16.86 -1.40
N HIS A 56 -34.13 17.05 -0.83
CA HIS A 56 -34.44 16.55 0.51
C HIS A 56 -34.38 15.02 0.59
N SER A 57 -34.90 14.32 -0.42
CA SER A 57 -34.84 12.86 -0.50
C SER A 57 -33.40 12.33 -0.54
N GLU A 58 -32.55 12.94 -1.38
CA GLU A 58 -31.14 12.55 -1.46
C GLU A 58 -30.35 12.93 -0.20
N LEU A 59 -30.69 14.04 0.44
CA LEU A 59 -30.14 14.41 1.74
C LEU A 59 -30.47 13.35 2.81
N LEU A 60 -31.71 12.85 2.84
CA LEU A 60 -32.09 11.76 3.74
C LEU A 60 -31.33 10.47 3.43
N ASN A 61 -31.04 10.17 2.16
CA ASN A 61 -30.18 9.04 1.81
C ASN A 61 -28.76 9.22 2.37
N LEU A 62 -28.19 10.43 2.24
CA LEU A 62 -26.87 10.74 2.78
C LEU A 62 -26.80 10.60 4.31
N THR A 63 -27.86 10.94 5.04
CA THR A 63 -27.89 10.78 6.51
C THR A 63 -27.79 9.33 6.98
N LYS A 64 -28.11 8.36 6.11
CA LYS A 64 -28.05 6.93 6.43
C LYS A 64 -26.69 6.32 6.12
N VAL A 65 -25.82 7.04 5.42
CA VAL A 65 -24.49 6.54 5.05
C VAL A 65 -23.56 6.63 6.24
N SER A 66 -23.01 5.48 6.65
CA SER A 66 -22.08 5.39 7.76
C SER A 66 -21.02 4.34 7.46
N HIS A 67 -19.82 4.81 7.13
CA HIS A 67 -18.69 3.96 6.84
C HIS A 67 -17.38 4.66 7.19
N LYS A 68 -16.36 3.92 7.64
CA LYS A 68 -15.06 4.48 8.03
C LYS A 68 -14.35 5.22 6.89
N ASN A 69 -14.63 4.84 5.63
CA ASN A 69 -14.07 5.45 4.41
C ASN A 69 -15.06 6.33 3.63
N VAL A 70 -16.09 6.84 4.30
CA VAL A 70 -17.01 7.82 3.72
C VAL A 70 -17.15 8.97 4.70
N VAL A 71 -17.08 10.22 4.21
CA VAL A 71 -17.19 11.40 5.06
C VAL A 71 -18.57 11.43 5.70
N ARG A 72 -18.60 11.48 7.02
CA ARG A 72 -19.82 11.47 7.81
C ARG A 72 -20.51 12.83 7.79
N LEU A 73 -21.78 12.82 7.40
CA LEU A 73 -22.68 13.95 7.57
C LEU A 73 -23.07 14.08 9.05
N ILE A 74 -22.68 15.17 9.69
CA ILE A 74 -23.02 15.51 11.08
C ILE A 74 -24.43 16.11 11.14
N GLY A 75 -24.72 17.02 10.22
CA GLY A 75 -25.99 17.71 10.17
C GLY A 75 -26.19 18.46 8.87
N TYR A 76 -27.37 19.03 8.73
CA TYR A 76 -27.74 19.83 7.58
C TYR A 76 -28.64 20.97 8.03
N CYS A 77 -28.71 22.02 7.23
CA CYS A 77 -29.72 23.06 7.31
C CYS A 77 -30.45 23.12 5.97
N TYR A 78 -31.77 23.12 6.06
CA TYR A 78 -32.65 23.26 4.92
C TYR A 78 -33.78 24.22 5.32
N GLU A 79 -33.50 25.53 5.23
CA GLU A 79 -34.37 26.59 5.74
C GLU A 79 -34.70 27.59 4.64
N SER A 80 -35.95 28.02 4.56
CA SER A 80 -36.35 29.04 3.59
C SER A 80 -36.37 30.42 4.23
N ARG A 81 -35.65 31.39 3.64
CA ARG A 81 -35.57 32.77 4.12
C ARG A 81 -35.89 33.74 3.00
N HIS A 82 -36.56 34.85 3.32
CA HIS A 82 -36.67 35.95 2.37
C HIS A 82 -35.40 36.79 2.41
N LYS A 83 -34.80 37.02 1.24
CA LYS A 83 -33.65 37.90 1.08
C LYS A 83 -33.67 38.60 -0.26
N TYR A 84 -32.94 39.70 -0.35
CA TYR A 84 -32.69 40.35 -1.64
C TYR A 84 -31.77 39.46 -2.47
N VAL A 85 -32.24 38.99 -3.63
CA VAL A 85 -31.48 38.19 -4.59
C VAL A 85 -31.34 38.95 -5.90
N LYS A 86 -30.17 38.87 -6.53
CA LYS A 86 -29.95 39.39 -7.87
C LYS A 86 -30.49 38.40 -8.89
N ASN A 87 -31.44 38.82 -9.72
CA ASN A 87 -31.96 38.07 -10.84
C ASN A 87 -31.88 38.94 -12.10
N ASN A 88 -31.13 38.50 -13.11
CA ASN A 88 -30.92 39.25 -14.37
C ASN A 88 -30.48 40.72 -14.18
N GLY A 89 -29.70 41.02 -13.13
CA GLY A 89 -29.23 42.37 -12.80
C GLY A 89 -30.15 43.18 -11.88
N GLU A 90 -31.39 42.74 -11.67
CA GLU A 90 -32.35 43.38 -10.75
C GLU A 90 -32.31 42.73 -9.38
N THR A 91 -32.45 43.54 -8.32
CA THR A 91 -32.49 43.04 -6.95
C THR A 91 -33.94 42.89 -6.51
N ILE A 92 -34.40 41.65 -6.34
CA ILE A 92 -35.78 41.35 -5.94
C ILE A 92 -35.81 40.76 -4.53
N TRP A 93 -36.85 41.10 -3.76
CA TRP A 93 -37.13 40.46 -2.48
C TRP A 93 -37.82 39.13 -2.75
N ALA A 94 -37.12 38.01 -2.57
CA ALA A 94 -37.67 36.70 -2.86
C ALA A 94 -37.33 35.69 -1.77
N LYS A 95 -38.17 34.66 -1.67
CA LYS A 95 -37.90 33.48 -0.87
C LYS A 95 -36.73 32.72 -1.51
N SER A 96 -35.69 32.48 -0.73
CA SER A 96 -34.50 31.73 -1.11
C SER A 96 -34.31 30.56 -0.15
N MET A 97 -33.91 29.42 -0.69
CA MET A 97 -33.64 28.22 0.11
C MET A 97 -32.18 28.20 0.53
N GLU A 98 -31.93 28.24 1.83
CA GLU A 98 -30.60 28.07 2.42
C GLU A 98 -30.34 26.57 2.60
N ARG A 99 -29.30 26.09 1.92
CA ARG A 99 -28.91 24.68 1.91
C ARG A 99 -27.47 24.58 2.41
N VAL A 100 -27.30 24.01 3.59
CA VAL A 100 -25.98 23.85 4.22
C VAL A 100 -25.80 22.42 4.68
N LEU A 101 -24.64 21.84 4.43
CA LEU A 101 -24.27 20.50 4.85
C LEU A 101 -23.09 20.59 5.81
N CYS A 102 -23.18 19.94 6.96
CA CYS A 102 -22.13 19.94 7.98
C CYS A 102 -21.54 18.53 8.08
N PHE A 103 -20.25 18.40 7.79
CA PHE A 103 -19.50 17.16 7.79
C PHE A 103 -18.42 17.15 8.87
N GLU A 104 -17.90 15.98 9.18
CA GLU A 104 -16.63 15.90 9.92
C GLU A 104 -15.51 16.62 9.15
N TYR A 105 -14.66 17.34 9.88
CA TYR A 105 -13.51 18.02 9.27
C TYR A 105 -12.37 17.04 9.02
N MET A 106 -11.78 17.11 7.84
CA MET A 106 -10.73 16.20 7.37
C MET A 106 -9.37 16.93 7.36
N GLN A 107 -8.56 16.74 8.40
CA GLN A 107 -7.35 17.53 8.65
C GLN A 107 -6.25 17.33 7.60
N GLY A 108 -6.17 16.14 6.99
CA GLY A 108 -5.20 15.82 5.94
C GLY A 108 -5.55 16.43 4.58
N GLY A 109 -6.70 17.11 4.45
CA GLY A 109 -7.12 17.74 3.19
C GLY A 109 -7.47 16.71 2.11
N SER A 110 -7.46 17.12 0.84
CA SER A 110 -7.75 16.25 -0.30
C SER A 110 -6.52 15.49 -0.78
N LEU A 111 -6.72 14.26 -1.25
CA LEU A 111 -5.68 13.44 -1.88
C LEU A 111 -4.99 14.17 -3.03
N GLU A 112 -5.73 15.01 -3.77
CA GLU A 112 -5.18 15.85 -4.85
C GLU A 112 -3.94 16.63 -4.42
N LYS A 113 -3.94 17.19 -3.20
CA LYS A 113 -2.80 17.95 -2.67
C LYS A 113 -1.54 17.11 -2.45
N HIS A 114 -1.70 15.80 -2.27
CA HIS A 114 -0.61 14.86 -1.99
C HIS A 114 -0.06 14.17 -3.25
N ILE A 115 -0.76 14.32 -4.38
CA ILE A 115 -0.39 13.68 -5.67
C ILE A 115 -0.21 14.68 -6.82
N ALA A 116 -0.34 15.98 -6.55
CA ALA A 116 -0.20 17.04 -7.56
C ALA A 116 1.26 17.40 -7.87
N ASP A 117 2.17 17.22 -6.91
CA ASP A 117 3.60 17.48 -7.12
C ASP A 117 4.26 16.33 -7.91
N GLU A 118 5.30 16.65 -8.69
CA GLU A 118 5.97 15.73 -9.64
C GLU A 118 6.46 14.42 -8.98
N SER A 119 6.57 14.40 -7.66
CA SER A 119 6.69 13.20 -6.84
C SER A 119 5.56 13.16 -5.80
N CYS A 120 4.68 12.16 -5.86
CA CYS A 120 3.71 11.88 -4.80
C CYS A 120 4.44 11.78 -3.46
N GLU A 121 4.23 12.68 -2.50
CA GLU A 121 5.01 12.72 -1.25
C GLU A 121 4.74 11.53 -0.32
N LEU A 122 3.64 10.81 -0.56
CA LEU A 122 3.21 9.69 0.26
C LEU A 122 4.14 8.49 0.09
N ASP A 123 4.44 7.83 1.21
CA ASP A 123 5.04 6.51 1.19
C ASP A 123 4.06 5.47 0.62
N TRP A 124 4.60 4.35 0.14
CA TRP A 124 3.76 3.33 -0.48
C TRP A 124 2.70 2.74 0.48
N PRO A 125 3.01 2.42 1.75
CA PRO A 125 2.00 1.95 2.69
C PRO A 125 0.81 2.89 2.83
N THR A 126 1.04 4.21 2.89
CA THR A 126 -0.04 5.20 2.93
C THR A 126 -0.83 5.21 1.63
N CYS A 127 -0.16 5.21 0.47
CA CYS A 127 -0.84 5.08 -0.83
C CYS A 127 -1.73 3.85 -0.90
N TYR A 128 -1.22 2.69 -0.49
CA TYR A 128 -1.97 1.44 -0.51
C TYR A 128 -3.18 1.47 0.43
N ASN A 129 -3.04 2.00 1.63
CA ASN A 129 -4.15 2.20 2.56
C ASN A 129 -5.21 3.15 2.00
N ILE A 130 -4.79 4.20 1.30
CA ILE A 130 -5.70 5.14 0.62
C ILE A 130 -6.49 4.43 -0.49
N ILE A 131 -5.81 3.65 -1.32
CA ILE A 131 -6.44 2.86 -2.39
C ILE A 131 -7.45 1.88 -1.79
N ARG A 132 -7.02 1.05 -0.84
CA ARG A 132 -7.87 0.02 -0.22
C ARG A 132 -9.08 0.63 0.48
N GLY A 133 -8.87 1.67 1.30
CA GLY A 133 -9.97 2.37 1.98
C GLY A 133 -10.94 3.04 1.00
N THR A 134 -10.45 3.60 -0.11
CA THR A 134 -11.33 4.15 -1.16
C THR A 134 -12.17 3.03 -1.81
N CYS A 135 -11.58 1.86 -2.09
CA CYS A 135 -12.32 0.71 -2.60
C CYS A 135 -13.41 0.26 -1.62
N GLU A 136 -13.09 0.13 -0.33
CA GLU A 136 -14.04 -0.24 0.72
C GLU A 136 -15.19 0.77 0.85
N GLY A 137 -14.87 2.07 0.84
CA GLY A 137 -15.87 3.15 0.85
C GLY A 137 -16.78 3.12 -0.37
N LEU A 138 -16.22 2.93 -1.56
CA LEU A 138 -17.00 2.88 -2.79
C LEU A 138 -17.88 1.62 -2.84
N ASN A 139 -17.37 0.48 -2.36
CA ASN A 139 -18.14 -0.75 -2.23
C ASN A 139 -19.34 -0.57 -1.30
N HIS A 140 -19.16 0.11 -0.16
CA HIS A 140 -20.27 0.43 0.75
C HIS A 140 -21.37 1.23 0.05
N LEU A 141 -21.01 2.25 -0.73
CA LEU A 141 -21.96 3.07 -1.49
C LEU A 141 -22.72 2.26 -2.55
N HIS A 142 -22.03 1.34 -3.23
CA HIS A 142 -22.61 0.55 -4.32
C HIS A 142 -23.39 -0.69 -3.86
N SER A 143 -23.19 -1.14 -2.62
CA SER A 143 -23.71 -2.42 -2.11
C SER A 143 -25.12 -2.33 -1.51
N ALA A 144 -25.69 -1.13 -1.34
CA ALA A 144 -27.05 -0.99 -0.85
C ALA A 144 -28.05 -1.67 -1.82
N PRO A 145 -28.82 -2.69 -1.37
CA PRO A 145 -29.71 -3.47 -2.25
C PRO A 145 -30.80 -2.65 -2.92
N ASP A 146 -31.41 -1.73 -2.17
CA ASP A 146 -32.60 -0.99 -2.62
C ASP A 146 -32.29 0.38 -3.21
N ASN A 147 -31.10 0.95 -2.92
CA ASN A 147 -30.72 2.28 -3.40
C ASN A 147 -29.19 2.47 -3.39
N PRO A 148 -28.46 1.89 -4.37
CA PRO A 148 -27.02 2.11 -4.49
C PRO A 148 -26.73 3.58 -4.79
N ILE A 149 -25.73 4.14 -4.12
CA ILE A 149 -25.28 5.51 -4.31
C ILE A 149 -24.14 5.51 -5.32
N PHE A 150 -24.34 6.17 -6.46
CA PHE A 150 -23.27 6.41 -7.44
C PHE A 150 -22.64 7.77 -7.16
N HIS A 151 -21.31 7.83 -7.14
CA HIS A 151 -20.58 9.04 -6.83
C HIS A 151 -20.57 10.00 -8.02
N LEU A 152 -20.31 9.53 -9.23
CA LEU A 152 -20.34 10.24 -10.53
C LEU A 152 -19.36 11.42 -10.71
N ASP A 153 -18.68 11.86 -9.64
CA ASP A 153 -17.56 12.81 -9.71
C ASP A 153 -16.37 12.33 -8.87
N LEU A 154 -16.09 11.03 -8.86
CA LEU A 154 -15.00 10.48 -8.04
C LEU A 154 -13.66 10.95 -8.61
N LYS A 155 -12.85 11.64 -7.80
CA LYS A 155 -11.56 12.23 -8.18
C LYS A 155 -10.71 12.48 -6.94
N PRO A 156 -9.39 12.74 -7.09
CA PRO A 156 -8.51 12.98 -5.94
C PRO A 156 -8.96 14.14 -5.04
N ALA A 157 -9.59 15.18 -5.59
CA ALA A 157 -10.14 16.29 -4.81
C ALA A 157 -11.28 15.87 -3.85
N ASN A 158 -11.98 14.77 -4.18
CA ASN A 158 -13.13 14.25 -3.44
C ASN A 158 -12.78 13.03 -2.56
N ILE A 159 -11.50 12.67 -2.46
CA ILE A 159 -10.99 11.72 -1.46
C ILE A 159 -10.26 12.55 -0.41
N LEU A 160 -10.86 12.69 0.77
CA LEU A 160 -10.30 13.46 1.86
C LEU A 160 -9.57 12.56 2.85
N LEU A 161 -8.54 13.08 3.51
CA LEU A 161 -7.71 12.36 4.46
C LEU A 161 -7.92 12.93 5.86
N ASP A 162 -8.08 12.05 6.85
CA ASP A 162 -8.15 12.48 8.24
C ASP A 162 -6.74 12.71 8.83
N LYS A 163 -6.67 13.04 10.12
CA LYS A 163 -5.40 13.22 10.84
C LYS A 163 -4.45 12.01 10.80
N SER A 164 -4.98 10.82 10.50
CA SER A 164 -4.23 9.56 10.41
C SER A 164 -3.97 9.12 8.97
N MET A 165 -4.22 9.99 7.99
CA MET A 165 -4.16 9.68 6.56
C MET A 165 -5.15 8.58 6.11
N THR A 166 -6.20 8.32 6.88
CA THR A 166 -7.27 7.40 6.48
C THR A 166 -8.15 8.07 5.42
N PRO A 167 -8.41 7.42 4.26
CA PRO A 167 -9.21 8.01 3.19
C PRO A 167 -10.70 7.99 3.51
N LYS A 168 -11.40 9.07 3.15
CA LYS A 168 -12.86 9.15 3.15
C LYS A 168 -13.37 9.81 1.88
N ILE A 169 -14.33 9.15 1.24
CA ILE A 169 -15.01 9.69 0.05
C ILE A 169 -15.95 10.82 0.49
N ALA A 170 -15.76 11.99 -0.10
CA ALA A 170 -16.52 13.21 0.17
C ALA A 170 -17.46 13.57 -1.00
N ASP A 171 -18.19 14.68 -0.89
CA ASP A 171 -19.00 15.25 -1.98
C ASP A 171 -20.06 14.32 -2.59
N LEU A 172 -20.54 13.37 -1.78
CA LEU A 172 -21.62 12.45 -2.13
C LEU A 172 -22.95 13.15 -2.41
N GLY A 173 -23.76 12.53 -3.27
CA GLY A 173 -25.18 12.83 -3.46
C GLY A 173 -25.48 14.11 -4.23
N LEU A 174 -24.54 15.06 -4.29
CA LEU A 174 -24.66 16.26 -5.11
C LEU A 174 -24.81 15.90 -6.59
N SER A 175 -23.91 15.09 -7.14
CA SER A 175 -23.93 14.68 -8.55
C SER A 175 -25.23 13.99 -9.00
N ARG A 176 -25.89 13.21 -8.13
CA ARG A 176 -27.20 12.57 -8.37
C ARG A 176 -28.36 13.55 -8.27
N VAL A 177 -28.39 14.44 -7.29
CA VAL A 177 -29.38 15.53 -7.24
C VAL A 177 -29.30 16.40 -8.50
N PHE A 178 -28.12 16.46 -9.11
CA PHE A 178 -27.82 17.24 -10.30
C PHE A 178 -28.01 16.50 -11.63
N ALA A 179 -28.26 15.19 -11.63
CA ALA A 179 -28.52 14.38 -12.83
C ALA A 179 -29.91 13.75 -12.72
N SER A 180 -30.78 13.93 -13.72
CA SER A 180 -32.16 13.41 -13.71
C SER A 180 -32.18 11.93 -13.30
N SER A 181 -32.76 11.65 -12.13
CA SER A 181 -32.56 10.41 -11.36
C SER A 181 -33.30 9.18 -11.88
N GLU A 182 -33.98 9.27 -13.03
CA GLU A 182 -34.92 8.23 -13.48
C GLU A 182 -34.43 7.39 -14.66
N THR A 183 -33.33 7.78 -15.31
CA THR A 183 -32.85 7.12 -16.53
C THR A 183 -31.38 6.75 -16.46
N HIS A 184 -31.01 5.61 -17.07
CA HIS A 184 -29.60 5.23 -17.33
C HIS A 184 -28.86 6.21 -18.27
N GLN A 185 -29.50 7.33 -18.65
CA GLN A 185 -28.98 8.42 -19.46
C GLN A 185 -29.29 9.75 -18.77
N THR A 186 -28.33 10.68 -18.76
CA THR A 186 -28.54 12.05 -18.23
C THR A 186 -28.66 13.08 -19.37
N GLU A 187 -29.46 14.12 -19.19
CA GLU A 187 -29.59 15.24 -20.14
C GLU A 187 -28.39 16.22 -20.08
N ILE A 188 -27.64 16.23 -18.98
CA ILE A 188 -26.50 17.12 -18.76
C ILE A 188 -25.27 16.29 -18.39
N VAL A 189 -24.16 16.52 -19.08
CA VAL A 189 -22.85 15.95 -18.75
C VAL A 189 -22.31 16.69 -17.53
N LYS A 190 -22.11 15.96 -16.42
CA LYS A 190 -21.55 16.46 -15.17
C LYS A 190 -20.46 15.49 -14.70
N GLY A 191 -19.36 16.03 -14.19
CA GLY A 191 -18.18 15.27 -13.81
C GLY A 191 -16.90 15.97 -14.24
N THR A 192 -15.77 15.50 -13.73
CA THR A 192 -14.46 16.11 -14.01
C THR A 192 -13.79 15.42 -15.20
N HIS A 193 -13.36 16.22 -16.19
CA HIS A 193 -12.62 15.71 -17.36
C HIS A 193 -11.38 14.92 -16.93
N GLY A 194 -11.11 13.81 -17.63
CA GLY A 194 -10.05 12.86 -17.28
C GLY A 194 -10.50 11.72 -16.35
N TYR A 195 -11.56 11.91 -15.55
CA TYR A 195 -12.11 10.87 -14.68
C TYR A 195 -13.45 10.29 -15.18
N MET A 196 -14.00 10.87 -16.26
CA MET A 196 -15.23 10.40 -16.88
C MET A 196 -14.96 9.24 -17.86
N PRO A 197 -15.73 8.14 -17.79
CA PRO A 197 -15.57 7.03 -18.70
C PRO A 197 -16.05 7.36 -20.12
N PRO A 198 -15.49 6.74 -21.16
CA PRO A 198 -15.77 7.08 -22.55
C PRO A 198 -17.24 6.90 -22.94
N GLU A 199 -17.93 5.88 -22.41
CA GLU A 199 -19.34 5.65 -22.70
C GLU A 199 -20.27 6.71 -22.11
N TYR A 200 -19.85 7.38 -21.02
CA TYR A 200 -20.58 8.51 -20.46
C TYR A 200 -20.38 9.75 -21.32
N VAL A 201 -19.15 10.03 -21.73
CA VAL A 201 -18.84 11.16 -22.62
C VAL A 201 -19.60 11.03 -23.94
N ALA A 202 -19.63 9.83 -24.53
CA ALA A 202 -20.26 9.59 -25.82
C ALA A 202 -21.78 9.43 -25.76
N HIS A 203 -22.31 8.70 -24.76
CA HIS A 203 -23.70 8.25 -24.75
C HIS A 203 -24.46 8.63 -23.47
N ARG A 204 -23.83 9.40 -22.57
CA ARG A 204 -24.38 9.86 -21.28
C ARG A 204 -24.86 8.75 -20.38
N ARG A 205 -24.31 7.54 -20.55
CA ARG A 205 -24.72 6.34 -19.82
C ARG A 205 -24.15 6.30 -18.41
N ILE A 206 -25.00 6.13 -17.41
CA ILE A 206 -24.62 6.02 -16.00
C ILE A 206 -24.75 4.58 -15.52
N SER A 207 -23.74 4.09 -14.80
CA SER A 207 -23.78 2.81 -14.09
C SER A 207 -22.75 2.79 -12.95
N LYS A 208 -22.78 1.75 -12.11
CA LYS A 208 -21.74 1.46 -11.10
C LYS A 208 -20.32 1.45 -11.69
N LYS A 209 -20.19 1.10 -12.98
CA LYS A 209 -18.89 1.05 -13.68
C LYS A 209 -18.31 2.43 -14.01
N PHE A 210 -19.09 3.50 -13.83
CA PHE A 210 -18.60 4.86 -13.91
C PHE A 210 -17.56 5.11 -12.81
N ASP A 211 -17.96 4.91 -11.55
CA ASP A 211 -17.07 5.20 -10.42
C ASP A 211 -15.87 4.24 -10.40
N VAL A 212 -16.03 3.01 -10.91
CA VAL A 212 -14.93 2.06 -11.10
C VAL A 212 -13.90 2.61 -12.10
N PHE A 213 -14.33 3.20 -13.22
CA PHE A 213 -13.41 3.83 -14.16
C PHE A 213 -12.66 4.99 -13.50
N SER A 214 -13.38 5.88 -12.82
CA SER A 214 -12.77 7.00 -12.11
C SER A 214 -11.76 6.54 -11.06
N LEU A 215 -12.08 5.47 -10.30
CA LEU A 215 -11.17 4.83 -9.36
C LEU A 215 -9.90 4.31 -10.04
N GLY A 216 -10.04 3.65 -11.20
CA GLY A 216 -8.89 3.18 -11.98
C GLY A 216 -7.94 4.31 -12.37
N VAL A 217 -8.48 5.44 -12.85
CA VAL A 217 -7.69 6.63 -13.17
C VAL A 217 -6.96 7.18 -11.93
N ILE A 218 -7.63 7.21 -10.77
CA ILE A 218 -7.03 7.67 -9.51
C ILE A 218 -5.87 6.76 -9.10
N ILE A 219 -6.05 5.44 -9.14
CA ILE A 219 -5.00 4.47 -8.80
C ILE A 219 -3.81 4.62 -9.76
N ILE A 220 -4.06 4.75 -11.07
CA ILE A 220 -2.99 5.00 -12.05
C ILE A 220 -2.23 6.27 -11.71
N LYS A 221 -2.93 7.37 -11.39
CA LYS A 221 -2.28 8.62 -11.01
C LYS A 221 -1.45 8.50 -9.73
N MET A 222 -1.92 7.74 -8.74
CA MET A 222 -1.18 7.49 -7.51
C MET A 222 0.08 6.64 -7.75
N VAL A 223 0.01 5.65 -8.64
CA VAL A 223 1.11 4.70 -8.86
C VAL A 223 2.10 5.19 -9.92
N ALA A 224 1.65 5.84 -10.99
CA ALA A 224 2.47 6.19 -12.14
C ALA A 224 2.57 7.71 -12.39
N GLY A 225 1.99 8.54 -11.51
CA GLY A 225 1.96 9.99 -11.67
C GLY A 225 1.23 10.40 -12.94
N ASN A 226 1.85 11.27 -13.74
CA ASN A 226 1.28 11.80 -14.99
C ASN A 226 1.58 10.94 -16.23
N THR A 227 2.08 9.70 -16.06
CA THR A 227 2.34 8.80 -17.19
C THR A 227 1.01 8.34 -17.79
N ASP A 228 0.81 8.57 -19.09
CA ASP A 228 -0.39 8.11 -19.78
C ASP A 228 -0.34 6.59 -19.96
N TYR A 229 -1.34 5.91 -19.42
CA TYR A 229 -1.49 4.46 -19.54
C TYR A 229 -1.92 4.01 -20.95
N SER A 230 -2.31 4.96 -21.82
CA SER A 230 -2.73 4.71 -23.19
C SER A 230 -1.55 4.60 -24.17
N ASP A 231 -0.37 5.10 -23.78
CA ASP A 231 0.81 5.20 -24.65
C ASP A 231 1.56 3.87 -24.82
N MET A 232 1.24 2.85 -24.00
CA MET A 232 1.93 1.56 -24.04
C MET A 232 1.02 0.38 -23.68
N PRO A 233 1.41 -0.85 -24.07
CA PRO A 233 0.68 -2.05 -23.70
C PRO A 233 0.58 -2.23 -22.17
N PRO A 234 -0.54 -2.80 -21.66
CA PRO A 234 -0.77 -3.02 -20.23
C PRO A 234 0.40 -3.71 -19.50
N LYS A 235 1.04 -4.71 -20.13
CA LYS A 235 2.17 -5.44 -19.55
C LYS A 235 3.42 -4.55 -19.38
N GLU A 236 3.66 -3.65 -20.32
CA GLU A 236 4.78 -2.70 -20.24
C GLU A 236 4.52 -1.65 -19.17
N PHE A 237 3.28 -1.16 -19.08
CA PHE A 237 2.87 -0.21 -18.04
C PHE A 237 3.04 -0.81 -16.63
N ILE A 238 2.61 -2.06 -16.41
CA ILE A 238 2.82 -2.77 -15.14
C ILE A 238 4.30 -2.87 -14.82
N LYS A 239 5.14 -3.25 -15.80
CA LYS A 239 6.58 -3.37 -15.60
C LYS A 239 7.20 -2.00 -15.24
N LEU A 240 6.83 -0.93 -15.95
CA LEU A 240 7.30 0.43 -15.70
C LEU A 240 6.93 0.89 -14.29
N ALA A 241 5.67 0.76 -13.91
CA ALA A 241 5.18 1.11 -12.58
C ALA A 241 5.94 0.34 -11.48
N ARG A 242 6.12 -0.98 -11.67
CA ARG A 242 6.87 -1.84 -10.75
C ARG A 242 8.32 -1.38 -10.60
N GLU A 243 9.01 -1.09 -11.71
CA GLU A 243 10.40 -0.65 -11.72
C GLU A 243 10.58 0.72 -11.07
N ASN A 244 9.68 1.66 -11.34
CA ASN A 244 9.70 2.99 -10.75
C ASN A 244 9.55 2.93 -9.22
N TRP A 245 8.57 2.17 -8.73
CA TRP A 245 8.40 1.97 -7.28
C TRP A 245 9.56 1.18 -6.66
N THR A 246 10.13 0.20 -7.36
CA THR A 246 11.29 -0.54 -6.87
C THR A 246 12.46 0.41 -6.62
N LYS A 247 12.78 1.27 -7.60
CA LYS A 247 13.85 2.26 -7.47
C LYS A 247 13.57 3.26 -6.36
N ARG A 248 12.33 3.75 -6.27
CA ARG A 248 11.91 4.73 -5.26
C ARG A 248 12.03 4.18 -3.85
N LEU A 249 11.58 2.95 -3.64
CA LEU A 249 11.66 2.25 -2.36
C LEU A 249 13.13 1.96 -1.97
N GLN A 250 13.95 1.51 -2.92
CA GLN A 250 15.40 1.27 -2.70
C GLN A 250 16.20 2.54 -2.38
N ALA A 251 15.73 3.71 -2.80
CA ALA A 251 16.38 4.99 -2.56
C ALA A 251 16.09 5.60 -1.18
N MET A 252 15.16 5.02 -0.40
CA MET A 252 14.83 5.52 0.94
C MET A 252 15.86 5.04 1.99
N PRO A 253 16.49 5.94 2.78
CA PRO A 253 17.47 5.56 3.80
C PRO A 253 16.81 4.82 4.98
N ASP A 254 17.46 3.75 5.45
CA ASP A 254 17.21 2.98 6.66
C ASP A 254 15.75 2.53 6.96
N SER A 255 15.54 1.22 6.95
CA SER A 255 14.41 0.50 7.57
C SER A 255 13.07 0.41 6.82
N TYR A 256 13.06 -0.15 5.61
CA TYR A 256 11.87 -0.85 5.09
C TYR A 256 12.20 -2.32 4.81
N SER A 257 11.83 -3.21 5.73
CA SER A 257 11.95 -4.66 5.56
C SER A 257 10.89 -5.27 4.62
N SER A 258 9.98 -4.43 4.08
CA SER A 258 8.75 -4.84 3.39
C SER A 258 8.74 -4.53 1.87
N HIS A 259 9.89 -4.21 1.27
CA HIS A 259 9.95 -3.81 -0.14
C HIS A 259 9.33 -4.83 -1.11
N GLU A 260 9.49 -6.14 -0.88
CA GLU A 260 8.90 -7.17 -1.75
C GLU A 260 7.37 -7.21 -1.65
N VAL A 261 6.84 -7.12 -0.43
CA VAL A 261 5.39 -7.06 -0.16
C VAL A 261 4.78 -5.80 -0.77
N ASP A 262 5.47 -4.67 -0.64
CA ASP A 262 5.03 -3.40 -1.20
C ASP A 262 5.03 -3.45 -2.73
N ILE A 263 6.04 -4.05 -3.35
CA ILE A 263 6.06 -4.26 -4.81
C ILE A 263 4.95 -5.19 -5.28
N LEU A 264 4.58 -6.21 -4.50
CA LEU A 264 3.44 -7.07 -4.81
C LEU A 264 2.13 -6.25 -4.79
N ARG A 265 1.93 -5.42 -3.75
CA ARG A 265 0.80 -4.49 -3.64
C ARG A 265 0.76 -3.51 -4.80
N VAL A 266 1.90 -2.90 -5.18
CA VAL A 266 2.01 -2.00 -6.34
C VAL A 266 1.51 -2.72 -7.60
N THR A 267 2.04 -3.92 -7.85
CA THR A 267 1.73 -4.70 -9.06
C THR A 267 0.23 -5.00 -9.13
N LYS A 268 -0.36 -5.49 -8.04
CA LYS A 268 -1.79 -5.81 -7.96
C LYS A 268 -2.67 -4.58 -8.14
N CYS A 269 -2.30 -3.44 -7.53
CA CYS A 269 -3.03 -2.19 -7.70
C CYS A 269 -3.04 -1.71 -9.17
N VAL A 270 -1.92 -1.82 -9.88
CA VAL A 270 -1.84 -1.44 -11.31
C VAL A 270 -2.68 -2.38 -12.17
N GLU A 271 -2.62 -3.69 -11.93
CA GLU A 271 -3.43 -4.67 -12.66
C GLU A 271 -4.94 -4.43 -12.49
N ILE A 272 -5.37 -4.12 -11.26
CA ILE A 272 -6.74 -3.72 -10.96
C ILE A 272 -7.08 -2.43 -11.73
N ALA A 273 -6.22 -1.41 -11.64
CA ALA A 273 -6.48 -0.10 -12.22
C ALA A 273 -6.61 -0.16 -13.76
N LEU A 274 -5.75 -0.93 -14.43
CA LEU A 274 -5.81 -1.14 -15.88
C LEU A 274 -7.11 -1.83 -16.32
N ARG A 275 -7.61 -2.81 -15.55
CA ARG A 275 -8.92 -3.41 -15.81
C ARG A 275 -10.07 -2.43 -15.53
N CYS A 276 -9.93 -1.55 -14.55
CA CYS A 276 -10.93 -0.53 -14.24
C CYS A 276 -11.10 0.50 -15.36
N VAL A 277 -10.02 0.83 -16.09
CA VAL A 277 -10.04 1.81 -17.18
C VAL A 277 -10.31 1.21 -18.57
N ASP A 278 -10.73 -0.06 -18.66
CA ASP A 278 -11.06 -0.69 -19.95
C ASP A 278 -12.13 0.15 -20.70
N LYS A 279 -11.93 0.33 -22.00
CA LYS A 279 -12.86 1.05 -22.88
C LYS A 279 -14.22 0.36 -22.93
N ASP A 280 -14.21 -0.97 -22.87
CA ASP A 280 -15.41 -1.77 -22.72
C ASP A 280 -15.83 -1.84 -21.24
N ARG A 281 -16.91 -1.13 -20.94
CA ARG A 281 -17.51 -1.04 -19.60
C ARG A 281 -17.84 -2.41 -19.00
N ASP A 282 -18.20 -3.37 -19.83
CA ASP A 282 -18.65 -4.68 -19.35
C ASP A 282 -17.46 -5.57 -18.95
N LYS A 283 -16.25 -5.28 -19.45
CA LYS A 283 -14.99 -5.92 -19.01
C LYS A 283 -14.44 -5.40 -17.69
N ARG A 284 -14.85 -4.20 -17.27
CA ARG A 284 -14.42 -3.63 -15.99
C ARG A 284 -14.90 -4.52 -14.83
N PRO A 285 -14.11 -4.77 -13.78
CA PRO A 285 -14.55 -5.52 -12.61
C PRO A 285 -15.67 -4.77 -11.87
N CYS A 286 -16.43 -5.46 -11.01
CA CYS A 286 -17.28 -4.77 -10.06
C CYS A 286 -16.46 -4.40 -8.80
N ILE A 287 -16.88 -3.35 -8.08
CA ILE A 287 -16.13 -2.86 -6.92
C ILE A 287 -16.02 -3.90 -5.80
N LYS A 288 -17.03 -4.78 -5.67
CA LYS A 288 -17.01 -5.90 -4.74
C LYS A 288 -15.88 -6.88 -5.06
N ASP A 289 -15.69 -7.22 -6.34
CA ASP A 289 -14.61 -8.10 -6.79
C ASP A 289 -13.25 -7.46 -6.48
N ILE A 290 -13.10 -6.15 -6.72
CA ILE A 290 -11.85 -5.44 -6.40
C ILE A 290 -11.54 -5.50 -4.90
N VAL A 291 -12.53 -5.26 -4.04
CA VAL A 291 -12.33 -5.35 -2.58
C VAL A 291 -11.93 -6.76 -2.19
N GLN A 292 -12.61 -7.77 -2.71
CA GLN A 292 -12.28 -9.18 -2.45
C GLN A 292 -10.86 -9.52 -2.93
N GLU A 293 -10.46 -9.09 -4.13
CA GLU A 293 -9.11 -9.31 -4.65
C GLU A 293 -8.01 -8.66 -3.78
N LEU A 294 -8.30 -7.51 -3.16
CA LEU A 294 -7.38 -6.84 -2.23
C LEU A 294 -7.35 -7.54 -0.87
N GLU A 295 -8.49 -8.04 -0.39
CA GLU A 295 -8.57 -8.85 0.84
C GLU A 295 -7.82 -10.18 0.68
N GLU A 296 -7.99 -10.85 -0.46
CA GLU A 296 -7.26 -12.07 -0.83
C GLU A 296 -5.75 -11.80 -0.88
N LEU A 297 -5.33 -10.69 -1.51
CA LEU A 297 -3.93 -10.27 -1.50
C LEU A 297 -3.39 -10.08 -0.08
N GLU A 298 -4.14 -9.39 0.80
CA GLU A 298 -3.70 -9.18 2.18
C GLU A 298 -3.69 -10.49 2.98
N ALA A 299 -4.62 -11.40 2.74
CA ALA A 299 -4.60 -12.73 3.34
C ALA A 299 -3.41 -13.56 2.85
N GLU A 300 -3.05 -13.47 1.56
CA GLU A 300 -1.85 -14.08 1.00
C GLU A 300 -0.58 -13.47 1.59
N ILE A 301 -0.51 -12.14 1.70
CA ILE A 301 0.62 -11.44 2.33
C ILE A 301 0.72 -11.81 3.80
N GLN A 302 -0.39 -11.80 4.55
CA GLN A 302 -0.40 -12.25 5.94
C GLN A 302 0.00 -13.71 6.05
N LYS A 303 -0.41 -14.56 5.12
CA LYS A 303 0.05 -15.94 5.08
C LYS A 303 1.55 -16.00 4.78
N MET A 304 2.07 -15.20 3.84
CA MET A 304 3.50 -15.11 3.52
C MET A 304 4.31 -14.61 4.73
N LEU A 305 3.79 -13.62 5.46
CA LEU A 305 4.38 -13.05 6.67
C LEU A 305 4.23 -13.96 7.89
N GLN A 306 3.13 -14.69 8.02
CA GLN A 306 2.95 -15.70 9.05
C GLN A 306 3.74 -16.95 8.73
N THR A 307 3.88 -17.34 7.46
CA THR A 307 4.88 -18.31 7.02
C THR A 307 6.27 -17.71 6.98
N SER A 308 6.47 -16.43 7.33
CA SER A 308 7.77 -15.83 7.67
C SER A 308 8.00 -15.74 9.19
N ASP A 309 6.95 -15.67 10.02
CA ASP A 309 6.99 -15.62 11.51
C ASP A 309 6.86 -17.01 12.18
N LEU A 310 5.95 -17.86 11.72
CA LEU A 310 5.98 -19.31 11.97
C LEU A 310 7.24 -19.90 11.39
N SER A 311 7.89 -19.20 10.46
CA SER A 311 9.19 -19.43 9.83
C SER A 311 10.39 -18.99 10.67
N GLU A 312 10.20 -17.93 11.44
CA GLU A 312 11.12 -17.49 12.47
C GLU A 312 10.97 -18.31 13.77
N ASN A 313 9.88 -19.08 13.91
CA ASN A 313 9.78 -20.20 14.86
C ASN A 313 9.85 -21.61 14.20
N LEU A 314 9.92 -21.71 12.86
CA LEU A 314 9.88 -22.91 12.00
C LEU A 314 9.81 -22.51 10.50
N THR A 315 10.94 -22.16 9.84
CA THR A 315 11.19 -21.99 8.36
C THR A 315 11.37 -20.60 7.65
N VAL A 316 12.37 -19.76 7.99
CA VAL A 316 12.85 -18.56 7.25
C VAL A 316 12.66 -18.56 5.71
N GLN A 317 11.92 -17.60 5.13
CA GLN A 317 12.07 -17.19 3.72
C GLN A 317 12.50 -15.72 3.59
N ARG A 318 13.76 -15.53 3.14
CA ARG A 318 14.33 -14.30 2.58
C ARG A 318 14.48 -14.52 1.08
N SER A 319 14.16 -13.53 0.27
CA SER A 319 14.58 -13.45 -1.12
C SER A 319 15.49 -12.23 -1.32
N ARG A 320 16.60 -12.47 -2.04
CA ARG A 320 17.64 -11.53 -2.49
C ARG A 320 18.71 -11.09 -1.49
N GLY A 321 19.35 -12.09 -0.89
CA GLY A 321 20.81 -12.18 -0.87
C GLY A 321 21.16 -13.62 -1.26
N THR A 322 22.30 -13.86 -1.87
CA THR A 322 22.81 -15.14 -2.40
C THR A 322 23.02 -16.27 -1.36
N ASN A 323 22.31 -16.23 -0.22
CA ASN A 323 22.37 -17.22 0.84
C ASN A 323 21.52 -18.47 0.52
N ILE A 324 21.95 -19.21 -0.50
CA ILE A 324 21.45 -20.57 -0.79
C ILE A 324 21.67 -21.52 0.41
N LEU A 325 22.65 -21.17 1.26
CA LEU A 325 23.02 -21.90 2.46
C LEU A 325 22.90 -20.99 3.68
N SER A 326 22.36 -21.52 4.77
CA SER A 326 22.39 -20.85 6.08
C SER A 326 23.25 -21.61 7.08
N VAL A 327 23.91 -20.87 7.95
CA VAL A 327 24.85 -21.38 8.96
C VAL A 327 24.32 -21.10 10.35
N ASP A 328 24.51 -22.04 11.28
CA ASP A 328 24.22 -21.87 12.70
C ASP A 328 25.41 -22.41 13.50
N PRO A 329 26.06 -21.60 14.36
CA PRO A 329 25.72 -20.20 14.73
C PRO A 329 25.90 -19.18 13.60
N THR A 330 25.11 -18.10 13.63
CA THR A 330 25.06 -17.05 12.58
C THR A 330 26.02 -15.89 12.80
N LEU A 331 26.43 -15.63 14.04
CA LEU A 331 27.24 -14.46 14.41
C LEU A 331 28.73 -14.80 14.52
N GLU A 332 29.06 -15.86 15.25
CA GLU A 332 30.44 -16.25 15.54
C GLU A 332 30.53 -17.71 16.00
N MET A 333 31.68 -18.32 15.78
CA MET A 333 32.02 -19.64 16.32
C MET A 333 32.76 -19.47 17.64
N ARG A 334 32.16 -19.92 18.75
CA ARG A 334 32.78 -19.86 20.08
C ARG A 334 33.47 -21.17 20.42
N PHE A 335 34.77 -21.12 20.70
CA PHE A 335 35.53 -22.25 21.21
C PHE A 335 35.88 -22.00 22.68
N LEU A 336 35.51 -22.94 23.54
CA LEU A 336 35.99 -22.97 24.91
C LEU A 336 37.49 -23.29 24.90
N PHE A 337 38.35 -22.29 25.11
CA PHE A 337 39.78 -22.49 24.98
C PHE A 337 40.36 -23.14 26.23
N GLU A 338 40.89 -24.35 26.07
CA GLU A 338 41.61 -25.06 27.11
C GLU A 338 43.06 -25.36 26.67
N PRO A 339 44.08 -24.87 27.40
CA PRO A 339 45.47 -25.16 27.08
C PRO A 339 45.72 -26.67 26.99
N ARG A 340 46.41 -27.09 25.93
CA ARG A 340 46.83 -28.47 25.64
C ARG A 340 45.68 -29.47 25.44
N LYS A 341 44.46 -29.01 25.18
CA LYS A 341 43.33 -29.86 24.82
C LYS A 341 42.77 -29.53 23.44
N GLU A 342 42.27 -30.56 22.76
CA GLU A 342 41.49 -30.37 21.55
C GLU A 342 40.05 -30.03 21.91
N VAL A 343 39.47 -29.10 21.14
CA VAL A 343 38.12 -28.60 21.40
C VAL A 343 37.36 -28.62 20.10
N SER A 344 36.18 -29.23 20.10
CA SER A 344 35.34 -29.34 18.91
C SER A 344 34.06 -28.55 19.09
N CYS A 345 33.70 -27.79 18.06
CA CYS A 345 32.42 -27.11 17.94
C CYS A 345 31.68 -27.66 16.72
N CYS A 346 30.36 -27.51 16.72
CA CYS A 346 29.53 -27.93 15.61
C CYS A 346 29.01 -26.70 14.86
N LEU A 347 29.13 -26.74 13.55
CA LEU A 347 28.49 -25.81 12.64
C LEU A 347 27.38 -26.56 11.90
N GLN A 348 26.15 -26.07 11.98
CA GLN A 348 25.05 -26.60 11.20
C GLN A 348 24.90 -25.79 9.91
N LEU A 349 25.02 -26.46 8.78
CA LEU A 349 24.63 -25.95 7.48
C LEU A 349 23.20 -26.37 7.17
N THR A 350 22.42 -25.47 6.58
CA THR A 350 21.05 -25.77 6.12
C THR A 350 20.89 -25.28 4.69
N ASN A 351 20.66 -26.22 3.76
CA ASN A 351 20.24 -25.92 2.40
C ASN A 351 18.76 -25.53 2.43
N LYS A 352 18.46 -24.28 2.08
CA LYS A 352 17.09 -23.72 2.07
C LYS A 352 16.47 -23.71 0.67
N THR A 353 17.17 -24.24 -0.32
CA THR A 353 16.76 -24.23 -1.72
C THR A 353 16.13 -25.56 -2.12
N ASP A 354 15.38 -25.53 -3.22
CA ASP A 354 14.86 -26.72 -3.90
C ASP A 354 15.93 -27.40 -4.80
N ASP A 355 17.15 -26.85 -4.82
CA ASP A 355 18.28 -27.33 -5.62
C ASP A 355 19.28 -28.12 -4.77
N PHE A 356 20.08 -28.98 -5.40
CA PHE A 356 21.26 -29.57 -4.74
C PHE A 356 22.35 -28.50 -4.59
N ILE A 357 23.07 -28.53 -3.47
CA ILE A 357 24.17 -27.60 -3.19
C ILE A 357 25.46 -28.35 -2.94
N ALA A 358 26.57 -27.88 -3.49
CA ALA A 358 27.91 -28.21 -2.99
C ALA A 358 28.35 -27.13 -1.99
N PHE A 359 29.02 -27.52 -0.91
CA PHE A 359 29.60 -26.61 0.06
C PHE A 359 31.09 -26.88 0.26
N ASN A 360 31.80 -25.83 0.65
CA ASN A 360 33.21 -25.87 1.03
C ASN A 360 33.43 -25.02 2.29
N VAL A 361 34.08 -25.58 3.30
CA VAL A 361 34.34 -24.93 4.59
C VAL A 361 35.84 -24.87 4.83
N ASN A 362 36.35 -23.65 4.81
CA ASN A 362 37.76 -23.33 5.01
C ASN A 362 37.93 -22.43 6.22
N ILE A 363 39.10 -22.51 6.87
CA ILE A 363 39.47 -21.60 7.96
C ILE A 363 40.80 -20.97 7.60
N ASN A 364 40.95 -19.68 7.83
CA ASN A 364 42.15 -18.92 7.47
C ASN A 364 43.42 -19.34 8.26
N ARG A 365 43.33 -20.30 9.19
CA ARG A 365 44.45 -20.81 10.00
C ARG A 365 44.52 -22.35 9.99
N PRO A 366 45.74 -22.93 9.95
CA PRO A 366 45.95 -24.39 9.88
C PRO A 366 45.73 -25.14 11.21
N LYS A 367 45.45 -24.42 12.31
CA LYS A 367 45.25 -25.01 13.65
C LYS A 367 43.87 -25.65 13.84
N TYR A 368 43.00 -25.59 12.84
CA TYR A 368 41.65 -26.15 12.87
C TYR A 368 41.49 -27.29 11.86
N HIS A 369 40.60 -28.24 12.16
CA HIS A 369 40.23 -29.36 11.30
C HIS A 369 38.73 -29.37 11.11
N THR A 370 38.26 -29.49 9.87
CA THR A 370 36.84 -29.56 9.55
C THR A 370 36.47 -30.95 9.04
N ARG A 371 35.36 -31.50 9.53
CA ARG A 371 34.84 -32.81 9.12
C ARG A 371 33.31 -32.78 8.98
N PRO A 372 32.76 -32.99 7.76
CA PRO A 372 33.45 -32.90 6.47
C PRO A 372 33.86 -31.44 6.16
N SER A 373 34.98 -31.24 5.47
CA SER A 373 35.38 -29.90 4.99
C SER A 373 34.62 -29.47 3.75
N ARG A 374 34.14 -30.43 2.95
CA ARG A 374 33.39 -30.22 1.71
C ARG A 374 32.39 -31.34 1.47
N GLY A 375 31.39 -31.10 0.63
CA GLY A 375 30.45 -32.12 0.23
C GLY A 375 29.21 -31.55 -0.46
N THR A 376 28.22 -32.40 -0.68
CA THR A 376 26.92 -32.01 -1.26
C THR A 376 25.80 -32.06 -0.22
N MET A 377 24.72 -31.33 -0.49
CA MET A 377 23.52 -31.25 0.33
C MET A 377 22.29 -31.34 -0.56
N PRO A 378 21.38 -32.30 -0.31
CA PRO A 378 20.08 -32.34 -0.96
C PRO A 378 19.25 -31.08 -0.72
N PRO A 379 18.25 -30.81 -1.56
CA PRO A 379 17.23 -29.78 -1.30
C PRO A 379 16.67 -29.87 0.12
N CYS A 380 16.42 -28.73 0.75
CA CYS A 380 15.76 -28.65 2.06
C CYS A 380 16.38 -29.54 3.17
N SER A 381 17.70 -29.74 3.15
CA SER A 381 18.42 -30.62 4.08
C SER A 381 19.36 -29.87 5.04
N LYS A 382 19.72 -30.55 6.13
CA LYS A 382 20.69 -30.07 7.13
C LYS A 382 21.93 -30.95 7.15
N ARG A 383 23.09 -30.34 7.40
CA ARG A 383 24.35 -31.04 7.56
C ARG A 383 25.17 -30.44 8.69
N TYR A 384 25.77 -31.29 9.50
CA TYR A 384 26.60 -30.87 10.62
C TYR A 384 28.07 -31.02 10.26
N ILE A 385 28.85 -29.99 10.55
CA ILE A 385 30.29 -29.95 10.36
C ILE A 385 30.94 -29.83 11.73
N ALA A 386 31.77 -30.80 12.07
CA ALA A 386 32.63 -30.73 13.24
C ALA A 386 33.84 -29.87 12.90
N ILE A 387 34.09 -28.83 13.69
CA ILE A 387 35.26 -27.97 13.59
C ILE A 387 36.07 -28.17 14.86
N THR A 388 37.27 -28.73 14.75
CA THR A 388 38.14 -29.06 15.88
C THR A 388 39.36 -28.16 15.90
N LEU A 389 39.52 -27.38 16.97
CA LEU A 389 40.75 -26.67 17.30
C LEU A 389 41.75 -27.69 17.87
N ARG A 390 42.92 -27.80 17.24
CA ARG A 390 44.03 -28.63 17.76
C ARG A 390 44.52 -28.06 19.09
N ALA A 391 45.03 -28.94 19.96
CA ALA A 391 45.63 -28.57 21.24
C ALA A 391 46.67 -27.45 21.09
N GLN A 392 46.43 -26.32 21.75
CA GLN A 392 47.33 -25.16 21.76
C GLN A 392 48.06 -25.08 23.11
N ALA A 393 49.37 -24.85 23.09
CA ALA A 393 50.19 -24.88 24.31
C ALA A 393 49.93 -23.68 25.25
N VAL A 394 49.61 -22.52 24.68
CA VAL A 394 49.42 -21.24 25.38
C VAL A 394 48.19 -20.53 24.84
N ALA A 395 47.41 -19.88 25.71
CA ALA A 395 46.28 -19.05 25.32
C ALA A 395 46.76 -17.77 24.60
N PRO A 396 46.06 -17.29 23.56
CA PRO A 396 46.36 -15.99 22.99
C PRO A 396 46.08 -14.86 24.00
N LEU A 397 46.77 -13.74 23.81
CA LEU A 397 46.64 -12.57 24.69
C LEU A 397 45.17 -12.10 24.72
N ASN A 398 44.61 -11.95 25.93
CA ASN A 398 43.21 -11.56 26.15
C ASN A 398 42.16 -12.47 25.45
N MET A 399 42.51 -13.73 25.14
CA MET A 399 41.65 -14.66 24.38
C MET A 399 41.23 -14.16 22.98
N GLN A 400 41.91 -13.15 22.45
CA GLN A 400 41.59 -12.60 21.13
C GLN A 400 42.25 -13.42 20.02
N CYS A 401 41.49 -13.77 19.00
CA CYS A 401 42.00 -14.27 17.72
C CYS A 401 41.30 -13.55 16.57
N HIS A 402 41.97 -13.48 15.42
CA HIS A 402 41.41 -12.92 14.18
C HIS A 402 41.16 -14.05 13.17
N ASP A 403 40.75 -15.19 13.70
CA ASP A 403 40.52 -16.38 12.90
C ASP A 403 39.10 -16.33 12.33
N MET A 404 38.96 -16.79 11.10
CA MET A 404 37.72 -16.67 10.35
C MET A 404 37.43 -17.97 9.62
N LEU A 405 36.23 -18.47 9.84
CA LEU A 405 35.63 -19.57 9.11
C LEU A 405 34.94 -19.01 7.87
N LEU A 406 35.23 -19.59 6.72
CA LEU A 406 34.67 -19.24 5.42
C LEU A 406 33.84 -20.42 4.93
N VAL A 407 32.56 -20.19 4.69
CA VAL A 407 31.65 -21.19 4.10
C VAL A 407 31.23 -20.70 2.73
N GLN A 408 31.60 -21.47 1.71
CA GLN A 408 31.20 -21.25 0.33
C GLN A 408 30.13 -22.26 -0.05
N SER A 409 29.23 -21.86 -0.93
CA SER A 409 28.19 -22.74 -1.46
C SER A 409 27.89 -22.42 -2.92
N ILE A 410 27.57 -23.44 -3.70
CA ILE A 410 27.14 -23.31 -5.10
C ILE A 410 26.06 -24.33 -5.43
N ARG A 411 25.12 -23.97 -6.31
CA ARG A 411 24.08 -24.89 -6.80
C ARG A 411 24.69 -25.88 -7.80
N ILE A 412 24.30 -27.15 -7.69
CA ILE A 412 24.72 -28.23 -8.58
C ILE A 412 23.50 -28.99 -9.10
N ASN A 413 23.65 -29.67 -10.24
CA ASN A 413 22.60 -30.54 -10.77
C ASN A 413 22.55 -31.89 -10.01
N GLN A 414 21.46 -32.64 -10.22
CA GLN A 414 21.24 -33.92 -9.56
C GLN A 414 22.26 -35.01 -9.96
N GLU A 415 22.77 -34.97 -11.20
CA GLU A 415 23.77 -35.92 -11.69
C GLU A 415 25.09 -35.79 -10.93
N LEU A 416 25.61 -34.57 -10.77
CA LEU A 416 26.80 -34.30 -9.95
C LEU A 416 26.57 -34.63 -8.47
N ALA A 417 25.37 -34.33 -7.95
CA ALA A 417 25.06 -34.64 -6.55
C ALA A 417 25.00 -36.14 -6.24
N SER A 418 24.70 -36.97 -7.25
CA SER A 418 24.58 -38.43 -7.11
C SER A 418 25.93 -39.17 -7.05
N ASP A 419 27.02 -38.53 -7.48
CA ASP A 419 28.38 -39.08 -7.45
C ASP A 419 29.39 -38.03 -6.95
N PRO A 420 29.45 -37.78 -5.63
CA PRO A 420 30.27 -36.70 -5.05
C PRO A 420 31.77 -36.84 -5.29
N ASP A 421 32.25 -38.05 -5.61
CA ASP A 421 33.67 -38.34 -5.86
C ASP A 421 34.13 -37.87 -7.25
N LYS A 422 33.19 -37.59 -8.17
CA LYS A 422 33.47 -37.02 -9.49
C LYS A 422 33.52 -35.49 -9.52
N ILE A 423 33.19 -34.83 -8.41
CA ILE A 423 33.20 -33.37 -8.33
C ILE A 423 34.63 -32.89 -8.06
N ASP A 424 35.19 -32.10 -8.98
CA ASP A 424 36.38 -31.30 -8.68
C ASP A 424 35.97 -30.06 -7.88
N TYR A 425 36.01 -30.19 -6.55
CA TYR A 425 35.69 -29.09 -5.64
C TYR A 425 36.66 -27.92 -5.72
N GLN A 426 37.85 -28.07 -6.29
CA GLN A 426 38.78 -26.95 -6.43
C GLN A 426 38.32 -26.06 -7.59
N GLU A 427 38.12 -26.65 -8.77
CA GLU A 427 37.61 -25.95 -9.95
C GLU A 427 36.21 -25.36 -9.69
N LEU A 428 35.34 -26.12 -9.01
CA LEU A 428 33.96 -25.70 -8.73
C LEU A 428 33.87 -24.41 -7.88
N PHE A 429 34.83 -24.18 -6.98
CA PHE A 429 34.82 -23.05 -6.06
C PHE A 429 35.77 -21.89 -6.47
N GLU A 430 36.51 -22.01 -7.57
CA GLU A 430 37.30 -20.91 -8.14
C GLU A 430 36.44 -19.76 -8.70
N VAL A 431 35.20 -20.07 -9.09
CA VAL A 431 34.27 -19.11 -9.73
C VAL A 431 33.40 -18.34 -8.72
N VAL A 432 33.50 -18.66 -7.42
CA VAL A 432 32.67 -18.04 -6.37
C VAL A 432 33.21 -16.66 -6.01
N VAL A 433 32.38 -15.63 -6.20
CA VAL A 433 32.70 -14.22 -5.90
C VAL A 433 32.77 -14.01 -4.38
N GLU A 434 33.63 -13.11 -3.90
CA GLU A 434 33.85 -12.88 -2.45
C GLU A 434 32.57 -12.52 -1.66
N ASP A 435 31.58 -11.91 -2.32
CA ASP A 435 30.30 -11.51 -1.70
C ASP A 435 29.36 -12.70 -1.41
N ASP A 436 29.63 -13.88 -1.99
CA ASP A 436 28.84 -15.11 -1.81
C ASP A 436 29.43 -16.06 -0.76
N VAL A 437 30.45 -15.60 -0.01
CA VAL A 437 31.13 -16.37 1.04
C VAL A 437 30.63 -15.93 2.41
N VAL A 438 30.08 -16.88 3.17
CA VAL A 438 29.70 -16.63 4.57
C VAL A 438 30.96 -16.59 5.43
N LYS A 439 31.20 -15.44 6.07
CA LYS A 439 32.36 -15.18 6.93
C LYS A 439 31.93 -15.21 8.39
N LEU A 440 32.39 -16.20 9.15
CA LEU A 440 32.12 -16.36 10.57
C LEU A 440 33.40 -16.11 11.38
N PRO A 441 33.46 -15.05 12.21
CA PRO A 441 34.58 -14.87 13.13
C PRO A 441 34.61 -15.99 14.17
N ILE A 442 35.82 -16.39 14.57
CA ILE A 442 36.04 -17.34 15.66
C ILE A 442 36.44 -16.56 16.91
N VAL A 443 35.85 -16.92 18.04
CA VAL A 443 36.13 -16.32 19.35
C VAL A 443 36.49 -17.41 20.34
N TYR A 444 37.47 -17.13 21.20
CA TYR A 444 37.83 -18.00 22.31
C TYR A 444 37.18 -17.51 23.60
N VAL A 445 36.55 -18.42 24.32
CA VAL A 445 35.90 -18.15 25.60
C VAL A 445 36.54 -19.01 26.70
N THR A 446 36.43 -18.54 27.94
CA THR A 446 36.81 -19.32 29.13
C THR A 446 35.59 -20.02 29.70
N ALA A 447 35.77 -20.98 30.60
CA ALA A 447 34.63 -21.73 31.19
C ALA A 447 33.69 -20.85 32.05
N GLU A 448 34.10 -19.61 32.34
CA GLU A 448 33.37 -18.64 33.15
C GLU A 448 32.51 -17.66 32.31
N GLN A 449 32.59 -17.74 30.96
CA GLN A 449 31.91 -16.90 29.98
C GLN A 449 31.05 -17.75 29.04
#